data_AF-A0A9D2MDB7-F1
#
_entry.id   AF-A0A9D2MDB7-F1
#
_cell.length_a   1.000
_cell.length_b   1.000
_cell.length_c   1.000
_cell.angle_alpha   90.00
_cell.angle_beta   90.00
_cell.angle_gamma   90.00
#
_symmetry.space_group_name_H-M   'P 1'
#
loop_
_entity.id
_entity.type
_entity.pdbx_description
1 polymer ?
#
loop_
_entity_poly.entity_id
_entity_poly.type
_entity_poly.pdbx_seq_one_letter_code
_entity_poly.pdbx_strand_id
1 'polypeptide(L)'
;MTRYTRRTPQGVQVSPQALPAALEQLARFEDAYEALLRQRAELSAQMEPLKAAGKQKSARFRELLGKKLVNQQILLQLEFCEISEGDEEG
;
A
#
# COMPACT_ATOMS: atom_id res chain seq x y z
N MET A 1 14.93 -4.80 6.87
CA MET A 1 14.27 -5.78 5.98
C MET A 1 15.35 -6.40 5.10
N THR A 2 15.41 -7.74 5.04
CA THR A 2 16.34 -8.42 4.12
C THR A 2 15.79 -8.34 2.71
N ARG A 3 16.60 -7.91 1.75
CA ARG A 3 16.20 -7.85 0.34
C ARG A 3 16.65 -9.12 -0.36
N TYR A 4 15.67 -9.96 -0.76
CA TYR A 4 15.93 -11.21 -1.48
C TYR A 4 15.87 -11.05 -3.01
N THR A 5 15.21 -9.98 -3.50
CA THR A 5 14.97 -9.75 -4.92
C THR A 5 15.87 -8.65 -5.49
N ARG A 6 16.37 -8.88 -6.72
CA ARG A 6 17.11 -7.89 -7.49
C ARG A 6 16.40 -7.63 -8.81
N ARG A 7 16.18 -6.36 -9.16
CA ARG A 7 15.71 -5.95 -10.49
C ARG A 7 16.89 -5.98 -11.46
N THR A 8 16.68 -6.55 -12.63
CA THR A 8 17.63 -6.68 -13.74
C THR A 8 16.88 -6.40 -15.05
N PRO A 9 17.57 -6.10 -16.16
CA PRO A 9 16.92 -5.93 -17.47
C PRO A 9 16.11 -7.16 -17.92
N GLN A 10 16.42 -8.34 -17.40
CA GLN A 10 15.73 -9.60 -17.69
C GLN A 10 14.56 -9.88 -16.72
N GLY A 11 14.23 -8.92 -15.84
CA GLY A 11 13.19 -9.04 -14.82
C GLY A 11 13.72 -9.15 -13.39
N VAL A 12 12.87 -9.63 -12.48
CA VAL A 12 13.21 -9.78 -11.06
C VAL A 12 13.86 -11.15 -10.81
N GLN A 13 15.05 -11.15 -10.22
CA GLN A 13 15.80 -12.36 -9.87
C GLN A 13 15.81 -12.60 -8.36
N VAL A 14 15.81 -13.88 -7.99
CA VAL A 14 15.99 -14.38 -6.62
C VAL A 14 16.84 -15.64 -6.65
N SER A 15 17.73 -15.83 -5.68
CA SER A 15 18.53 -17.05 -5.61
C SER A 15 17.65 -18.25 -5.23
N PRO A 16 17.90 -19.47 -5.77
CA PRO A 16 17.09 -20.64 -5.45
C PRO A 16 17.03 -20.95 -3.94
N GLN A 17 18.13 -20.69 -3.23
CA GLN A 17 18.25 -20.92 -1.79
C GLN A 17 17.40 -19.94 -0.96
N ALA A 18 17.22 -18.71 -1.47
CA ALA A 18 16.44 -17.67 -0.81
C ALA A 18 14.96 -17.66 -1.24
N LEU A 19 14.58 -18.45 -2.24
CA LEU A 19 13.23 -18.46 -2.81
C LEU A 19 12.12 -18.65 -1.76
N PRO A 20 12.19 -19.62 -0.82
CA PRO A 20 11.14 -19.78 0.19
C PRO A 20 10.98 -18.54 1.09
N ALA A 21 12.10 -17.93 1.51
CA ALA A 21 12.06 -16.73 2.35
C ALA A 21 11.57 -15.49 1.57
N ALA A 22 11.87 -15.41 0.27
CA ALA A 22 11.36 -14.36 -0.60
C ALA A 22 9.84 -14.46 -0.81
N LEU A 23 9.32 -15.68 -1.00
CA LEU A 23 7.88 -15.92 -1.12
C LEU A 23 7.12 -15.56 0.15
N GLU A 24 7.64 -15.95 1.32
CA GLU A 24 7.04 -15.59 2.61
C GLU A 24 6.99 -14.06 2.81
N GLN A 25 8.07 -13.37 2.43
CA GLN A 25 8.10 -11.92 2.50
C GLN A 25 7.13 -11.26 1.51
N LEU A 26 6.95 -11.84 0.32
CA LEU A 26 5.98 -11.39 -0.67
C LEU A 26 4.55 -11.55 -0.15
N ALA A 27 4.20 -12.73 0.38
CA ALA A 27 2.88 -13.00 0.95
C ALA A 27 2.53 -12.01 2.06
N ARG A 28 3.47 -11.75 2.99
CA ARG A 28 3.28 -10.75 4.05
C ARG A 28 3.05 -9.33 3.52
N PHE A 29 3.69 -8.99 2.40
CA PHE A 29 3.49 -7.69 1.76
C PHE A 29 2.11 -7.60 1.09
N GLU A 30 1.71 -8.65 0.38
CA GLU A 30 0.39 -8.77 -0.24
C GLU A 30 -0.72 -8.67 0.81
N ASP A 31 -0.63 -9.43 1.91
CA ASP A 31 -1.55 -9.37 3.05
C ASP A 31 -1.67 -7.94 3.62
N ALA A 32 -0.53 -7.25 3.77
CA ALA A 32 -0.50 -5.88 4.27
C ALA A 32 -1.15 -4.90 3.29
N TYR A 33 -0.89 -5.04 1.98
CA TYR A 33 -1.50 -4.22 0.94
C TYR A 33 -3.02 -4.42 0.90
N GLU A 34 -3.49 -5.67 0.93
CA GLU A 34 -4.92 -5.98 1.01
C GLU A 34 -5.57 -5.43 2.28
N ALA A 35 -4.88 -5.49 3.42
CA ALA A 35 -5.38 -4.92 4.67
C ALA A 35 -5.55 -3.40 4.57
N LEU A 36 -4.59 -2.70 3.94
CA LEU A 36 -4.69 -1.26 3.69
C LEU A 36 -5.88 -0.93 2.79
N LEU A 37 -6.08 -1.68 1.70
CA LEU A 37 -7.23 -1.51 0.79
C LEU A 37 -8.56 -1.71 1.52
N ARG A 38 -8.69 -2.78 2.31
CA ARG A 38 -9.88 -3.05 3.14
C ARG A 38 -10.14 -1.93 4.14
N GLN A 39 -9.11 -1.47 4.84
CA GLN A 39 -9.22 -0.37 5.80
C GLN A 39 -9.67 0.94 5.13
N ARG A 40 -9.19 1.26 3.93
CA ARG A 40 -9.63 2.45 3.16
C ARG A 40 -11.12 2.39 2.82
N ALA A 41 -11.61 1.22 2.42
CA ALA A 41 -13.02 0.99 2.11
C ALA A 41 -13.89 1.13 3.38
N GLU A 42 -13.47 0.49 4.47
CA GLU A 42 -14.16 0.53 5.76
C GLU A 42 -14.24 1.95 6.33
N LEU A 43 -13.15 2.72 6.29
CA LEU A 43 -13.15 4.13 6.70
C LEU A 43 -14.14 4.96 5.87
N SER A 44 -14.25 4.67 4.57
CA SER A 44 -15.22 5.35 3.71
C SER A 44 -16.65 5.00 4.10
N ALA A 45 -16.94 3.72 4.35
CA ALA A 45 -18.25 3.26 4.81
C ALA A 45 -18.66 3.89 6.15
N GLN A 46 -17.73 4.01 7.11
CA GLN A 46 -17.99 4.66 8.41
C GLN A 46 -18.24 6.17 8.30
N MET A 47 -17.71 6.82 7.25
CA MET A 47 -17.92 8.25 7.03
C MET A 47 -19.27 8.57 6.40
N GLU A 48 -19.85 7.68 5.58
CA GLU A 48 -21.13 7.92 4.92
C GLU A 48 -22.31 8.26 5.85
N PRO A 49 -22.57 7.55 6.96
CA PRO A 49 -23.65 7.93 7.87
C PRO A 49 -23.42 9.31 8.51
N LEU A 50 -22.15 9.70 8.74
CA LEU A 50 -21.82 11.03 9.25
C LEU A 50 -22.05 12.12 8.20
N LYS A 51 -21.83 11.83 6.91
CA LYS A 51 -22.16 12.75 5.81
C LYS A 51 -23.67 12.92 5.67
N ALA A 52 -24.42 11.81 5.67
CA ALA A 52 -25.88 11.82 5.58
C ALA A 52 -26.51 12.61 6.74
N ALA A 53 -25.91 12.55 7.94
CA ALA A 53 -26.33 13.32 9.11
C ALA A 53 -25.80 14.77 9.14
N GLY A 54 -25.10 15.25 8.11
CA GLY A 54 -24.52 16.60 8.06
C GLY A 54 -23.34 16.84 9.03
N LYS A 55 -22.78 15.80 9.64
CA LYS A 55 -21.75 15.86 10.70
C LYS A 55 -20.31 15.92 10.19
N GLN A 56 -20.08 16.51 9.03
CA GLN A 56 -18.75 16.56 8.38
C GLN A 56 -17.73 17.41 9.15
N LYS A 57 -18.18 18.32 10.03
CA LYS A 57 -17.30 19.14 10.90
C LYS A 57 -17.01 18.49 12.26
N SER A 58 -17.58 17.32 12.53
CA SER A 58 -17.40 16.63 13.82
C SER A 58 -15.95 16.17 14.01
N ALA A 59 -15.51 16.07 15.28
CA ALA A 59 -14.20 15.51 15.61
C ALA A 59 -14.05 14.09 15.06
N ARG A 60 -15.10 13.27 15.16
CA ARG A 60 -15.12 11.90 14.64
C ARG A 60 -14.94 11.83 13.13
N PHE A 61 -15.60 12.69 12.37
CA PHE A 61 -15.44 12.73 10.91
C PHE A 61 -14.01 13.12 10.52
N ARG A 62 -13.43 14.14 11.19
CA ARG A 62 -12.04 14.56 10.95
C ARG A 62 -11.03 13.47 11.29
N GLU A 63 -11.25 12.73 12.37
CA GLU A 63 -10.42 11.57 12.74
C GLU A 63 -10.45 10.48 11.64
N LEU A 64 -11.65 10.11 11.17
CA LEU A 64 -11.81 9.11 10.11
C LEU A 64 -11.20 9.59 8.78
N LEU A 65 -11.39 10.86 8.44
CA LEU A 65 -10.79 11.47 7.25
C LEU A 65 -9.26 11.45 7.35
N GLY A 66 -8.68 11.83 8.49
CA GLY A 66 -7.24 11.78 8.72
C GLY A 66 -6.68 10.37 8.53
N LYS A 67 -7.32 9.36 9.15
CA LYS A 67 -6.95 7.95 8.96
C LYS A 67 -7.02 7.52 7.50
N LYS A 68 -8.06 7.95 6.77
CA LYS A 68 -8.23 7.63 5.35
C LYS A 68 -7.13 8.25 4.49
N LEU A 69 -6.77 9.51 4.74
CA LEU A 69 -5.70 10.20 4.01
C LEU A 69 -4.33 9.57 4.26
N VAL A 70 -4.02 9.19 5.51
CA VAL A 70 -2.77 8.49 5.81
C VAL A 70 -2.70 7.14 5.09
N ASN A 71 -3.79 6.36 5.14
CA ASN A 71 -3.86 5.09 4.43
C ASN A 71 -3.71 5.28 2.90
N GLN A 72 -4.38 6.29 2.32
CA GLN A 72 -4.23 6.64 0.92
C GLN A 72 -2.79 7.03 0.57
N GLN A 73 -2.12 7.81 1.42
CA GLN A 73 -0.73 8.20 1.21
C GLN A 73 0.21 6.98 1.18
N ILE A 74 0.00 6.02 2.07
CA ILE A 74 0.78 4.77 2.09
C ILE A 74 0.55 3.99 0.79
N LEU A 75 -0.70 3.81 0.36
CA LEU A 75 -1.02 3.10 -0.89
C LEU A 75 -0.36 3.78 -2.10
N LEU A 76 -0.44 5.11 -2.19
CA LEU A 76 0.24 5.87 -3.25
C LEU A 76 1.74 5.62 -3.25
N GLN A 77 2.40 5.63 -2.08
CA GLN A 77 3.84 5.34 -2.00
C GLN A 77 4.20 3.93 -2.48
N LEU A 78 3.32 2.96 -2.25
CA LEU A 78 3.52 1.59 -2.74
C LEU A 78 3.30 1.49 -4.27
N GLU A 79 2.34 2.24 -4.82
CA GLU A 79 2.06 2.32 -6.27
C GLU A 79 3.16 3.08 -7.05
N PHE A 80 3.68 4.18 -6.50
CA PHE A 80 4.75 4.96 -7.15
C PHE A 80 6.09 4.23 -7.23
N CYS A 81 6.27 3.13 -6.48
CA CYS A 81 7.42 2.25 -6.66
C CYS A 81 7.40 1.47 -7.99
N GLU A 82 6.33 1.54 -8.78
CA GLU A 82 6.27 0.94 -10.12
C GLU A 82 7.00 1.74 -11.22
N ILE A 83 7.44 2.98 -10.97
CA ILE A 83 8.01 3.84 -12.02
C ILE A 83 9.36 4.42 -11.60
N SER A 84 10.42 3.64 -11.78
CA SER A 84 11.77 4.14 -12.04
C SER A 84 12.65 2.99 -12.58
N GLU A 85 12.39 2.58 -13.82
CA GLU A 85 13.37 1.85 -14.63
C GLU A 85 13.68 2.70 -15.87
N GLY A 86 14.87 3.31 -15.89
CA GLY A 86 15.65 3.50 -17.11
C GLY A 86 15.58 4.83 -17.86
N ASP A 87 15.87 5.95 -17.19
CA ASP A 87 16.67 7.00 -17.86
C ASP A 87 18.14 6.73 -17.48
N GLU A 88 18.77 5.77 -18.17
CA GLU A 88 20.23 5.72 -18.29
C GLU A 88 20.58 5.69 -19.78
N GLU A 89 21.45 6.64 -20.14
CA GLU A 89 21.82 7.10 -21.47
C GLU A 89 22.47 6.03 -22.37
N GLY A 90 22.28 6.21 -23.68
CA GLY A 90 23.00 5.54 -24.76
C GLY A 90 22.70 6.18 -26.10
#